data_AF-A0A3N5LUM8-F1
#
_entry.id   AF-A0A3N5LUM8-F1
#
_cell.length_a   1.000
_cell.length_b   1.000
_cell.length_c   1.000
_cell.angle_alpha   90.00
_cell.angle_beta   90.00
_cell.angle_gamma   90.00
#
_symmetry.space_group_name_H-M   'P 1'
#
loop_
_entity.id
_entity.type
_entity.pdbx_description
1 polymer ?
#
loop_
_entity_poly.entity_id
_entity_poly.type
_entity_poly.pdbx_seq_one_letter_code
_entity_poly.pdbx_strand_id
1 'polypeptide(L)'
;MKRWPVLLPVFALVAAGCRDSSAPLKEPISGFSDTEESESYNRATLYTYMDGGAEVYLEYGFSSLDVRRYARGSERYLVELYKMKDGESASAIYTYTRRTGKEAELLPGCLAGITPAEVQLARGTYYLVCRNEDPMAKRSPSLRELALQLAERLPGDCGVGDLFSRLPAERRVSGSEIALFGPIALNVRPWLASLGRAGFSRGWLATYTLPAGQVETLLAEYASPQEANRAVADYKKSEEPDVVAERREESVVLVRAPGVPRDDLGSLVSSLLSPPEWR
;
A
#
# COMPACT_ATOMS: atom_id res chain seq x y z
N MET A 1 -71.58 -38.20 0.22
CA MET A 1 -70.70 -37.05 0.48
C MET A 1 -69.29 -37.56 0.74
N LYS A 2 -68.43 -37.57 -0.29
CA LYS A 2 -67.05 -38.11 -0.25
C LYS A 2 -66.07 -36.95 0.01
N ARG A 3 -65.26 -37.05 1.06
CA ARG A 3 -64.19 -36.10 1.39
C ARG A 3 -62.91 -36.49 0.64
N TRP A 4 -62.34 -35.56 -0.12
CA TRP A 4 -61.06 -35.70 -0.82
C TRP A 4 -59.95 -35.08 0.06
N PRO A 5 -58.80 -35.74 0.30
CA PRO A 5 -57.70 -35.08 0.98
C PRO A 5 -56.97 -34.15 0.00
N VAL A 6 -56.69 -32.94 0.46
CA VAL A 6 -55.81 -31.97 -0.22
C VAL A 6 -54.36 -32.33 0.13
N LEU A 7 -53.58 -32.72 -0.87
CA LEU A 7 -52.12 -32.88 -0.76
C LEU A 7 -51.47 -31.50 -0.96
N LEU A 8 -50.85 -30.95 0.08
CA LEU A 8 -49.97 -29.78 -0.03
C LEU A 8 -48.60 -30.22 -0.58
N PRO A 9 -48.00 -29.49 -1.53
CA PRO A 9 -46.65 -29.77 -1.98
C PRO A 9 -45.65 -29.29 -0.93
N VAL A 10 -44.78 -30.20 -0.48
CA VAL A 10 -43.61 -29.85 0.33
C VAL A 10 -42.56 -29.29 -0.62
N PHE A 11 -42.39 -27.96 -0.63
CA PHE A 11 -41.25 -27.32 -1.26
C PHE A 11 -40.01 -27.59 -0.40
N ALA A 12 -39.11 -28.44 -0.89
CA ALA A 12 -37.78 -28.59 -0.31
C ALA A 12 -36.99 -27.30 -0.57
N LEU A 13 -36.80 -26.51 0.49
CA LEU A 13 -35.87 -25.39 0.48
C LEU A 13 -34.46 -25.97 0.33
N VAL A 14 -33.88 -25.90 -0.86
CA VAL A 14 -32.44 -26.10 -1.04
C VAL A 14 -31.78 -24.89 -0.38
N ALA A 15 -31.26 -25.08 0.83
CA ALA A 15 -30.36 -24.11 1.43
C ALA A 15 -29.15 -23.99 0.52
N ALA A 16 -29.10 -22.92 -0.26
CA ALA A 16 -27.87 -22.47 -0.89
C ALA A 16 -26.90 -22.17 0.25
N GLY A 17 -26.04 -23.13 0.58
CA GLY A 17 -24.97 -22.92 1.53
C GLY A 17 -24.19 -21.71 1.06
N CYS A 18 -24.13 -20.67 1.89
CA CYS A 18 -23.10 -19.66 1.77
C CYS A 18 -21.78 -20.43 1.68
N ARG A 19 -21.16 -20.43 0.49
CA ARG A 19 -19.75 -20.76 0.38
C ARG A 19 -19.06 -19.67 1.18
N ASP A 20 -18.74 -19.98 2.43
CA ASP A 20 -17.69 -19.29 3.16
C ASP A 20 -16.48 -19.38 2.24
N SER A 21 -16.14 -18.29 1.56
CA SER A 21 -14.90 -18.22 0.80
C SER A 21 -13.82 -18.54 1.82
N SER A 22 -13.16 -19.70 1.68
CA SER A 22 -12.04 -20.06 2.56
C SER A 22 -11.08 -18.88 2.53
N ALA A 23 -10.88 -18.23 3.69
CA ALA A 23 -9.91 -17.15 3.79
C ALA A 23 -8.57 -17.70 3.27
N PRO A 24 -7.82 -16.98 2.41
CA PRO A 24 -6.70 -17.55 1.66
C PRO A 24 -5.63 -18.25 2.52
N LEU A 25 -5.52 -17.86 3.80
CA LEU A 25 -4.59 -18.47 4.75
C LEU A 25 -5.09 -19.80 5.35
N LYS A 26 -6.38 -20.15 5.28
CA LYS A 26 -6.97 -21.33 5.95
C LYS A 26 -6.46 -22.66 5.41
N GLU A 27 -6.17 -22.72 4.11
CA GLU A 27 -5.78 -23.95 3.43
C GLU A 27 -4.31 -24.32 3.67
N PRO A 28 -3.98 -25.62 3.85
CA PRO A 28 -2.59 -26.07 4.02
C PRO A 28 -1.67 -25.58 2.89
N ILE A 29 -0.42 -25.29 3.21
CA ILE A 29 0.61 -24.85 2.24
C ILE A 29 1.64 -25.96 2.11
N SER A 30 1.98 -26.32 0.87
CA SER A 30 2.85 -27.47 0.62
C SER A 30 4.24 -27.25 1.20
N GLY A 31 4.68 -28.19 2.03
CA GLY A 31 5.98 -28.13 2.70
C GLY A 31 6.07 -27.15 3.87
N PHE A 32 4.94 -26.61 4.35
CA PHE A 32 4.88 -25.77 5.55
C PHE A 32 3.87 -26.36 6.55
N SER A 33 4.30 -26.54 7.78
CA SER A 33 3.39 -26.86 8.88
C SER A 33 2.84 -25.56 9.47
N ASP A 34 1.53 -25.52 9.70
CA ASP A 34 0.93 -24.51 10.55
C ASP A 34 1.34 -24.74 12.00
N THR A 35 1.67 -23.68 12.73
CA THR A 35 2.31 -23.81 14.04
C THR A 35 1.47 -23.28 15.19
N GLU A 36 0.46 -22.45 14.90
CA GLU A 36 -0.37 -21.77 15.89
C GLU A 36 -1.80 -21.58 15.36
N GLU A 37 -2.73 -21.20 16.23
CA GLU A 37 -4.07 -20.82 15.80
C GLU A 37 -4.05 -19.55 14.95
N SER A 38 -4.92 -19.50 13.94
CA SER A 38 -5.09 -18.29 13.12
C SER A 38 -5.70 -17.17 13.96
N GLU A 39 -5.13 -15.98 13.87
CA GLU A 39 -5.66 -14.78 14.51
C GLU A 39 -6.32 -13.89 13.45
N SER A 40 -7.45 -13.27 13.77
CA SER A 40 -8.15 -12.35 12.86
C SER A 40 -8.50 -11.05 13.57
N TYR A 41 -8.23 -9.94 12.92
CA TYR A 41 -8.45 -8.59 13.44
C TYR A 41 -9.33 -7.78 12.49
N ASN A 42 -10.20 -6.97 13.06
CA ASN A 42 -11.04 -6.01 12.32
C ASN A 42 -10.68 -4.59 12.72
N ARG A 43 -11.35 -3.59 12.13
CA ARG A 43 -11.07 -2.16 12.39
C ARG A 43 -11.09 -1.79 13.88
N ALA A 44 -11.93 -2.46 14.67
CA ALA A 44 -12.09 -2.22 16.10
C ALA A 44 -11.15 -3.07 16.99
N THR A 45 -10.37 -3.99 16.42
CA THR A 45 -9.41 -4.81 17.19
C THR A 45 -7.99 -4.70 16.69
N LEU A 46 -7.72 -4.01 15.58
CA LEU A 46 -6.36 -3.89 15.04
C LEU A 46 -5.34 -3.30 16.02
N TYR A 47 -5.76 -2.38 16.89
CA TYR A 47 -4.87 -1.79 17.91
C TYR A 47 -4.40 -2.80 18.96
N THR A 48 -5.11 -3.92 19.18
CA THR A 48 -4.62 -4.97 20.08
C THR A 48 -3.47 -5.76 19.47
N TYR A 49 -3.33 -5.70 18.15
CA TYR A 49 -2.23 -6.32 17.40
C TYR A 49 -1.05 -5.37 17.22
N MET A 50 -1.31 -4.10 16.88
CA MET A 50 -0.27 -3.12 16.51
C MET A 50 -0.56 -1.71 17.05
N ASP A 51 -0.44 -1.52 18.36
CA ASP A 51 -0.62 -0.22 19.02
C ASP A 51 0.43 0.81 18.55
N GLY A 52 -0.03 1.96 18.05
CA GLY A 52 0.77 3.02 17.42
C GLY A 52 1.12 2.82 15.93
N GLY A 53 0.80 1.65 15.36
CA GLY A 53 0.91 1.37 13.93
C GLY A 53 -0.45 1.23 13.23
N ALA A 54 -1.52 0.91 13.96
CA ALA A 54 -2.84 0.65 13.40
C ALA A 54 -3.43 1.82 12.61
N GLU A 55 -3.14 3.06 13.02
CA GLU A 55 -3.73 4.27 12.47
C GLU A 55 -3.41 4.45 10.99
N VAL A 56 -2.19 4.12 10.56
CA VAL A 56 -1.83 4.22 9.13
C VAL A 56 -2.60 3.21 8.30
N TYR A 57 -2.78 1.98 8.76
CA TYR A 57 -3.59 0.99 8.03
C TYR A 57 -5.06 1.42 7.98
N LEU A 58 -5.60 1.94 9.09
CA LEU A 58 -6.97 2.45 9.14
C LEU A 58 -7.19 3.63 8.17
N GLU A 59 -6.22 4.55 8.09
CA GLU A 59 -6.18 5.67 7.15
C GLU A 59 -6.15 5.20 5.69
N TYR A 60 -5.39 4.16 5.40
CA TYR A 60 -5.31 3.55 4.07
C TYR A 60 -6.52 2.67 3.73
N GLY A 61 -7.56 2.63 4.57
CA GLY A 61 -8.78 1.90 4.25
C GLY A 61 -8.74 0.42 4.62
N PHE A 62 -8.07 0.07 5.72
CA PHE A 62 -8.10 -1.27 6.31
C PHE A 62 -9.53 -1.81 6.53
N SER A 63 -9.74 -3.07 6.17
CA SER A 63 -10.97 -3.83 6.40
C SER A 63 -10.77 -4.94 7.45
N SER A 64 -9.83 -5.84 7.21
CA SER A 64 -9.50 -6.96 8.12
C SER A 64 -8.05 -7.40 7.97
N LEU A 65 -7.51 -8.09 8.97
CA LEU A 65 -6.20 -8.72 8.97
C LEU A 65 -6.35 -10.17 9.43
N ASP A 66 -5.84 -11.11 8.66
CA ASP A 66 -5.61 -12.48 9.10
C ASP A 66 -4.12 -12.71 9.34
N VAL A 67 -3.76 -13.26 10.50
CA VAL A 67 -2.38 -13.56 10.89
C VAL A 67 -2.23 -15.06 11.09
N ARG A 68 -1.15 -15.62 10.52
CA ARG A 68 -0.84 -17.04 10.67
C ARG A 68 0.66 -17.28 10.73
N ARG A 69 1.08 -18.27 11.52
CA ARG A 69 2.48 -18.69 11.61
C ARG A 69 2.70 -20.02 10.93
N TYR A 70 3.77 -20.09 10.14
CA TYR A 70 4.18 -21.28 9.41
C TYR A 70 5.60 -21.69 9.80
N ALA A 71 5.91 -22.97 9.68
CA ALA A 71 7.27 -23.48 9.83
C ALA A 71 7.68 -24.42 8.70
N ARG A 72 8.98 -24.43 8.43
CA ARG A 72 9.64 -25.43 7.60
C ARG A 72 10.96 -25.81 8.27
N GLY A 73 11.02 -27.01 8.86
CA GLY A 73 12.15 -27.42 9.69
C GLY A 73 12.30 -26.50 10.90
N SER A 74 13.45 -25.84 11.03
CA SER A 74 13.72 -24.87 12.10
C SER A 74 13.31 -23.43 11.77
N GLU A 75 13.02 -23.12 10.50
CA GLU A 75 12.63 -21.78 10.09
C GLU A 75 11.16 -21.50 10.47
N ARG A 76 10.90 -20.29 10.96
CA ARG A 76 9.58 -19.81 11.39
C ARG A 76 9.20 -18.54 10.64
N TYR A 77 7.93 -18.45 10.26
CA TYR A 77 7.42 -17.39 9.42
C TYR A 77 6.13 -16.83 9.99
N LEU A 78 6.03 -15.50 9.99
CA LEU A 78 4.79 -14.77 10.28
C LEU A 78 4.20 -14.29 8.97
N VAL A 79 2.94 -14.62 8.73
CA VAL A 79 2.18 -14.15 7.57
C VAL A 79 1.05 -13.26 8.05
N GLU A 80 1.01 -12.05 7.53
CA GLU A 80 -0.07 -11.09 7.69
C GLU A 80 -0.75 -10.88 6.33
N LEU A 81 -2.05 -11.15 6.26
CA LEU A 81 -2.86 -10.90 5.08
C LEU A 81 -3.89 -9.81 5.40
N TYR A 82 -3.59 -8.59 4.98
CA TYR A 82 -4.49 -7.47 5.11
C TYR A 82 -5.48 -7.47 3.95
N LYS A 83 -6.76 -7.30 4.24
CA LYS A 83 -7.79 -6.92 3.27
C LYS A 83 -8.03 -5.42 3.39
N MET A 84 -7.88 -4.71 2.29
CA MET A 84 -8.16 -3.28 2.17
C MET A 84 -9.52 -3.04 1.52
N LYS A 85 -10.03 -1.81 1.59
CA LYS A 85 -11.35 -1.44 1.02
C LYS A 85 -11.41 -1.63 -0.51
N ASP A 86 -10.29 -1.47 -1.20
CA ASP A 86 -10.13 -1.59 -2.65
C ASP A 86 -8.67 -1.90 -3.03
N GLY A 87 -8.40 -2.11 -4.33
CA GLY A 87 -7.06 -2.43 -4.81
C GLY A 87 -6.09 -1.24 -4.83
N GLU A 88 -6.61 -0.02 -4.97
CA GLU A 88 -5.81 1.20 -4.86
C GLU A 88 -5.21 1.32 -3.45
N SER A 89 -6.04 1.06 -2.43
CA SER A 89 -5.66 1.05 -1.01
C SER A 89 -4.63 -0.01 -0.67
N ALA A 90 -4.79 -1.23 -1.20
CA ALA A 90 -3.81 -2.32 -1.05
C ALA A 90 -2.47 -1.97 -1.70
N SER A 91 -2.50 -1.39 -2.90
CA SER A 91 -1.30 -0.94 -3.60
C SER A 91 -0.62 0.23 -2.89
N ALA A 92 -1.39 1.18 -2.37
CA ALA A 92 -0.88 2.34 -1.67
C ALA A 92 -0.16 1.92 -0.37
N ILE A 93 -0.78 1.09 0.48
CA ILE A 93 -0.13 0.65 1.73
C ILE A 93 1.10 -0.22 1.46
N TYR A 94 1.08 -1.03 0.39
CA TYR A 94 2.27 -1.74 -0.09
C TYR A 94 3.40 -0.76 -0.43
N THR A 95 3.13 0.29 -1.22
CA THR A 95 4.16 1.27 -1.58
C THR A 95 4.67 2.07 -0.38
N TYR A 96 3.82 2.31 0.61
CA TYR A 96 4.15 3.02 1.84
C TYR A 96 5.09 2.23 2.76
N THR A 97 4.85 0.92 2.88
CA THR A 97 5.54 0.07 3.85
C THR A 97 6.76 -0.67 3.27
N ARG A 98 6.81 -0.85 1.95
CA ARG A 98 7.93 -1.53 1.29
C ARG A 98 9.22 -0.73 1.31
N ARG A 99 10.34 -1.47 1.33
CA ARG A 99 11.65 -0.90 1.06
C ARG A 99 11.78 -0.62 -0.44
N THR A 100 12.01 0.65 -0.78
CA THR A 100 12.25 1.07 -2.17
C THR A 100 13.57 0.48 -2.72
N GLY A 101 13.60 0.17 -4.00
CA GLY A 101 14.75 -0.45 -4.68
C GLY A 101 15.00 -1.92 -4.31
N LYS A 102 14.00 -2.61 -3.75
CA LYS A 102 14.02 -4.04 -3.41
C LYS A 102 12.93 -4.84 -4.12
N GLU A 103 12.34 -4.27 -5.15
CA GLU A 103 11.29 -4.90 -5.92
C GLU A 103 11.87 -5.94 -6.86
N ALA A 104 11.22 -7.10 -6.89
CA ALA A 104 11.49 -8.14 -7.85
C ALA A 104 10.20 -8.88 -8.16
N GLU A 105 10.17 -9.50 -9.33
CA GLU A 105 9.03 -10.30 -9.76
C GLU A 105 8.88 -11.55 -8.88
N LEU A 106 7.72 -11.68 -8.23
CA LEU A 106 7.35 -12.87 -7.46
C LEU A 106 6.52 -13.83 -8.31
N LEU A 107 5.52 -13.29 -9.00
CA LEU A 107 4.69 -13.96 -10.00
C LEU A 107 4.78 -13.18 -11.32
N PRO A 108 4.51 -13.79 -12.49
CA PRO A 108 4.47 -13.08 -13.76
C PRO A 108 3.59 -11.82 -13.69
N GLY A 109 4.18 -10.64 -13.90
CA GLY A 109 3.52 -9.34 -13.82
C GLY A 109 3.30 -8.80 -12.38
N CYS A 110 3.79 -9.48 -11.35
CA CYS A 110 3.62 -9.11 -9.95
C CYS A 110 4.95 -8.77 -9.30
N LEU A 111 5.25 -7.47 -9.25
CA LEU A 111 6.36 -6.96 -8.45
C LEU A 111 6.01 -7.04 -6.96
N ALA A 112 6.91 -7.62 -6.19
CA ALA A 112 6.86 -7.70 -4.74
C ALA A 112 8.10 -7.03 -4.16
N GLY A 113 7.99 -6.43 -2.97
CA GLY A 113 9.17 -6.04 -2.19
C GLY A 113 9.79 -7.31 -1.61
N ILE A 114 11.02 -7.65 -2.00
CA ILE A 114 11.67 -8.90 -1.58
C ILE A 114 12.99 -8.59 -0.88
N THR A 115 13.09 -9.04 0.37
CA THR A 115 14.32 -9.03 1.16
C THR A 115 14.55 -10.42 1.75
N PRO A 116 15.74 -10.70 2.32
CA PRO A 116 15.98 -11.97 2.99
C PRO A 116 15.04 -12.30 4.16
N ALA A 117 14.48 -11.29 4.83
CA ALA A 117 13.66 -11.45 6.02
C ALA A 117 12.18 -11.12 5.79
N GLU A 118 11.80 -10.57 4.63
CA GLU A 118 10.44 -10.11 4.37
C GLU A 118 10.11 -10.13 2.88
N VAL A 119 8.89 -10.56 2.54
CA VAL A 119 8.26 -10.43 1.22
C VAL A 119 6.94 -9.69 1.38
N GLN A 120 6.72 -8.66 0.56
CA GLN A 120 5.52 -7.83 0.57
C GLN A 120 4.92 -7.74 -0.83
N LEU A 121 3.61 -7.91 -0.97
CA LEU A 121 2.90 -7.87 -2.26
C LEU A 121 1.51 -7.26 -2.10
N ALA A 122 1.13 -6.38 -3.02
CA ALA A 122 -0.27 -6.03 -3.25
C ALA A 122 -0.83 -6.85 -4.42
N ARG A 123 -2.01 -7.45 -4.22
CA ARG A 123 -2.76 -8.16 -5.27
C ARG A 123 -4.27 -8.07 -5.01
N GLY A 124 -5.01 -7.55 -5.98
CA GLY A 124 -6.43 -7.23 -5.79
C GLY A 124 -6.61 -6.31 -4.57
N THR A 125 -7.56 -6.64 -3.69
CA THR A 125 -7.79 -5.89 -2.44
C THR A 125 -6.88 -6.34 -1.29
N TYR A 126 -5.90 -7.19 -1.55
CA TYR A 126 -5.05 -7.79 -0.52
C TYR A 126 -3.67 -7.17 -0.49
N TYR A 127 -3.17 -6.93 0.71
CA TYR A 127 -1.78 -6.63 0.99
C TYR A 127 -1.21 -7.79 1.82
N LEU A 128 -0.29 -8.56 1.23
CA LEU A 128 0.36 -9.72 1.83
C LEU A 128 1.73 -9.33 2.37
N VAL A 129 2.01 -9.70 3.61
CA VAL A 129 3.34 -9.61 4.21
C VAL A 129 3.74 -10.97 4.78
N CYS A 130 4.85 -11.51 4.30
CA CYS A 130 5.47 -12.71 4.85
C CYS A 130 6.81 -12.31 5.46
N ARG A 131 7.03 -12.60 6.75
CA ARG A 131 8.30 -12.33 7.43
C ARG A 131 8.93 -13.62 7.92
N ASN A 132 10.26 -13.67 7.84
CA ASN A 132 11.05 -14.61 8.63
C ASN A 132 11.13 -14.08 10.07
N GLU A 133 10.78 -14.91 11.05
CA GLU A 133 10.85 -14.50 12.46
C GLU A 133 12.29 -14.41 12.98
N ASP A 134 13.28 -14.90 12.23
CA ASP A 134 14.71 -14.55 12.43
C ASP A 134 15.05 -13.24 11.68
N PRO A 135 15.21 -12.11 12.39
CA PRO A 135 15.54 -10.83 11.77
C PRO A 135 16.96 -10.79 11.19
N MET A 136 17.83 -11.76 11.54
CA MET A 136 19.19 -11.88 11.04
C MET A 136 19.30 -12.81 9.83
N ALA A 137 18.19 -13.36 9.34
CA ALA A 137 18.15 -14.22 8.17
C ALA A 137 18.83 -13.53 6.98
N LYS A 138 19.94 -14.11 6.49
CA LYS A 138 20.71 -13.56 5.36
C LYS A 138 20.18 -14.02 4.01
N ARG A 139 19.45 -15.13 3.99
CA ARG A 139 18.75 -15.70 2.84
C ARG A 139 17.58 -16.53 3.37
N SER A 140 16.42 -16.46 2.71
CA SER A 140 15.31 -17.39 3.00
C SER A 140 14.57 -17.75 1.71
N PRO A 141 15.07 -18.73 0.93
CA PRO A 141 14.38 -19.25 -0.25
C PRO A 141 12.99 -19.80 0.11
N SER A 142 12.89 -20.46 1.27
CA SER A 142 11.64 -20.93 1.86
C SER A 142 10.63 -19.79 2.09
N LEU A 143 11.04 -18.61 2.58
CA LEU A 143 10.15 -17.46 2.70
C LEU A 143 9.58 -17.04 1.33
N ARG A 144 10.43 -16.97 0.30
CA ARG A 144 9.99 -16.61 -1.05
C ARG A 144 9.00 -17.64 -1.61
N GLU A 145 9.25 -18.93 -1.37
CA GLU A 145 8.35 -20.00 -1.78
C GLU A 145 7.00 -19.95 -1.05
N LEU A 146 7.00 -19.67 0.26
CA LEU A 146 5.79 -19.46 1.05
C LEU A 146 4.96 -18.30 0.47
N ALA A 147 5.60 -17.15 0.26
CA ALA A 147 4.95 -15.98 -0.31
C ALA A 147 4.41 -16.24 -1.73
N LEU A 148 5.14 -17.00 -2.55
CA LEU A 148 4.71 -17.39 -3.89
C LEU A 148 3.42 -18.23 -3.83
N GLN A 149 3.41 -19.32 -3.06
CA GLN A 149 2.24 -20.21 -2.95
C GLN A 149 1.01 -19.48 -2.39
N LEU A 150 1.21 -18.53 -1.48
CA LEU A 150 0.14 -17.68 -0.97
C LEU A 150 -0.36 -16.70 -2.03
N ALA A 151 0.55 -16.02 -2.71
CA ALA A 151 0.22 -15.05 -3.75
C ALA A 151 -0.58 -15.70 -4.89
N GLU A 152 -0.27 -16.94 -5.28
CA GLU A 152 -1.01 -17.71 -6.31
C GLU A 152 -2.49 -17.91 -5.96
N ARG A 153 -2.84 -17.94 -4.67
CA ARG A 153 -4.22 -18.12 -4.18
C ARG A 153 -5.00 -16.82 -4.09
N LEU A 154 -4.32 -15.67 -4.14
CA LEU A 154 -4.98 -14.37 -4.01
C LEU A 154 -5.65 -13.98 -5.33
N PRO A 155 -6.93 -13.56 -5.31
CA PRO A 155 -7.61 -13.08 -6.50
C PRO A 155 -7.21 -11.64 -6.83
N GLY A 156 -7.44 -11.25 -8.09
CA GLY A 156 -7.25 -9.88 -8.56
C GLY A 156 -5.89 -9.62 -9.19
N ASP A 157 -5.76 -8.39 -9.69
CA ASP A 157 -4.62 -7.94 -10.47
C ASP A 157 -3.43 -7.58 -9.58
N CYS A 158 -2.24 -7.67 -10.17
CA CYS A 158 -1.00 -7.33 -9.51
C CYS A 158 -0.51 -5.93 -9.87
N GLY A 159 0.37 -5.42 -9.01
CA GLY A 159 1.09 -4.17 -9.25
C GLY A 159 0.32 -2.96 -8.77
N VAL A 160 0.87 -1.79 -9.09
CA VAL A 160 0.37 -0.49 -8.59
C VAL A 160 -0.64 0.17 -9.52
N GLY A 161 -1.03 -0.49 -10.63
CA GLY A 161 -1.98 0.03 -11.61
C GLY A 161 -1.66 1.46 -12.04
N ASP A 162 -2.70 2.30 -12.07
CA ASP A 162 -2.60 3.73 -12.44
C ASP A 162 -2.29 4.65 -11.25
N LEU A 163 -1.91 4.10 -10.09
CA LEU A 163 -1.69 4.85 -8.85
C LEU A 163 -0.74 6.02 -9.02
N PHE A 164 0.25 5.90 -9.92
CA PHE A 164 1.26 6.93 -10.18
C PHE A 164 1.13 7.59 -11.56
N SER A 165 -0.04 7.49 -12.19
CA SER A 165 -0.31 8.09 -13.52
C SER A 165 -0.26 9.62 -13.53
N ARG A 166 -0.48 10.26 -12.38
CA ARG A 166 -0.33 11.72 -12.21
C ARG A 166 1.12 12.19 -12.18
N LEU A 167 2.06 11.30 -11.91
CA LEU A 167 3.48 11.65 -11.84
C LEU A 167 4.11 11.56 -13.24
N PRO A 168 4.88 12.57 -13.66
CA PRO A 168 5.63 12.50 -14.91
C PRO A 168 6.49 11.23 -15.00
N ALA A 169 6.48 10.56 -16.15
CA ALA A 169 7.27 9.34 -16.35
C ALA A 169 8.73 9.64 -16.71
N GLU A 170 8.98 10.77 -17.38
CA GLU A 170 10.33 11.15 -17.79
C GLU A 170 11.24 11.31 -16.55
N ARG A 171 12.40 10.65 -16.58
CA ARG A 171 13.46 10.69 -15.55
C ARG A 171 13.04 10.19 -14.16
N ARG A 172 11.82 9.66 -14.00
CA ARG A 172 11.38 9.05 -12.75
C ARG A 172 12.18 7.78 -12.49
N VAL A 173 12.70 7.64 -11.28
CA VAL A 173 13.41 6.43 -10.84
C VAL A 173 12.35 5.37 -10.55
N SER A 174 12.31 4.33 -11.38
CA SER A 174 11.39 3.20 -11.22
C SER A 174 11.52 2.60 -9.81
N GLY A 175 10.39 2.41 -9.12
CA GLY A 175 10.34 1.81 -7.79
C GLY A 175 10.57 2.79 -6.65
N SER A 176 10.82 4.07 -6.94
CA SER A 176 10.92 5.13 -5.92
C SER A 176 9.57 5.65 -5.44
N GLU A 177 8.48 5.25 -6.11
CA GLU A 177 7.17 5.83 -5.90
C GLU A 177 6.50 5.34 -4.60
N ILE A 178 5.89 6.28 -3.88
CA ILE A 178 5.12 6.02 -2.65
C ILE A 178 3.81 6.81 -2.72
N ALA A 179 2.68 6.13 -2.57
CA ALA A 179 1.38 6.79 -2.41
C ALA A 179 1.12 7.09 -0.94
N LEU A 180 0.67 8.30 -0.65
CA LEU A 180 0.36 8.82 0.68
C LEU A 180 -1.15 9.03 0.76
N PHE A 181 -1.87 8.26 1.56
CA PHE A 181 -3.30 8.47 1.79
C PHE A 181 -3.50 9.03 3.18
N GLY A 182 -4.14 10.20 3.29
CA GLY A 182 -4.41 10.88 4.56
C GLY A 182 -3.17 11.49 5.25
N PRO A 183 -3.41 12.35 6.25
CA PRO A 183 -2.35 13.16 6.87
C PRO A 183 -1.34 12.37 7.70
N ILE A 184 -1.63 11.15 8.18
CA ILE A 184 -0.66 10.34 8.95
C ILE A 184 0.48 9.88 8.03
N ALA A 185 0.18 9.56 6.77
CA ALA A 185 1.15 9.18 5.75
C ALA A 185 2.30 10.18 5.54
N LEU A 186 2.11 11.47 5.89
CA LEU A 186 3.17 12.48 5.81
C LEU A 186 4.39 12.16 6.70
N ASN A 187 4.23 11.30 7.71
CA ASN A 187 5.32 10.87 8.60
C ASN A 187 6.41 10.03 7.89
N VAL A 188 6.16 9.57 6.66
CA VAL A 188 7.10 8.73 5.90
C VAL A 188 8.41 9.44 5.55
N ARG A 189 8.44 10.78 5.62
CA ARG A 189 9.63 11.60 5.39
C ARG A 189 9.74 12.70 6.45
N PRO A 190 10.90 12.86 7.11
CA PRO A 190 11.10 13.95 8.06
C PRO A 190 10.89 15.35 7.46
N TRP A 191 11.33 15.58 6.21
CA TRP A 191 11.23 16.87 5.54
C TRP A 191 9.79 17.29 5.18
N LEU A 192 8.79 16.42 5.39
CA LEU A 192 7.37 16.73 5.23
C LEU A 192 6.71 17.18 6.54
N ALA A 193 7.41 17.20 7.67
CA ALA A 193 6.84 17.49 8.97
C ALA A 193 6.17 18.88 9.07
N SER A 194 6.70 19.86 8.34
CA SER A 194 6.18 21.24 8.28
C SER A 194 5.05 21.42 7.26
N LEU A 195 4.70 20.38 6.50
CA LEU A 195 3.59 20.47 5.56
C LEU A 195 2.26 20.42 6.33
N GLY A 196 1.39 21.42 6.09
CA GLY A 196 0.10 21.52 6.76
C GLY A 196 -0.75 20.26 6.57
N ARG A 197 -1.18 19.64 7.68
CA ARG A 197 -1.99 18.40 7.67
C ARG A 197 -3.48 18.65 7.43
N ALA A 198 -3.98 19.82 7.81
CA ALA A 198 -5.38 20.17 7.62
C ALA A 198 -5.72 20.18 6.13
N GLY A 199 -6.72 19.41 5.74
CA GLY A 199 -7.16 19.29 4.35
C GLY A 199 -6.31 18.37 3.47
N PHE A 200 -5.18 17.83 3.94
CA PHE A 200 -4.39 16.88 3.14
C PHE A 200 -5.21 15.60 2.91
N SER A 201 -5.46 15.27 1.63
CA SER A 201 -6.26 14.10 1.27
C SER A 201 -5.37 12.94 0.83
N ARG A 202 -4.47 13.19 -0.11
CA ARG A 202 -3.49 12.22 -0.62
C ARG A 202 -2.30 12.88 -1.28
N GLY A 203 -1.27 12.11 -1.58
CA GLY A 203 -0.17 12.55 -2.40
C GLY A 203 0.67 11.41 -2.94
N TRP A 204 1.63 11.76 -3.79
CA TRP A 204 2.53 10.81 -4.44
C TRP A 204 3.95 11.32 -4.36
N LEU A 205 4.81 10.52 -3.75
CA LEU A 205 6.25 10.71 -3.75
C LEU A 205 6.89 9.98 -4.92
N ALA A 206 7.97 10.54 -5.45
CA ALA A 206 8.88 9.84 -6.34
C ALA A 206 10.24 10.54 -6.38
N THR A 207 11.26 9.78 -6.78
CA THR A 207 12.60 10.30 -7.08
C THR A 207 12.75 10.51 -8.58
N TYR A 208 13.36 11.63 -8.97
CA TYR A 208 13.72 11.92 -10.36
C TYR A 208 15.24 12.11 -10.48
N THR A 209 15.82 11.64 -11.58
CA THR A 209 17.24 11.87 -11.89
C THR A 209 17.37 12.99 -12.92
N LEU A 210 17.81 14.16 -12.48
CA LEU A 210 18.12 15.31 -13.34
C LEU A 210 19.63 15.36 -13.64
N PRO A 211 20.07 16.13 -14.66
CA PRO A 211 21.50 16.25 -14.99
C PRO A 211 22.38 16.72 -13.81
N ALA A 212 21.85 17.62 -12.97
CA ALA A 212 22.55 18.17 -11.82
C ALA A 212 22.47 17.30 -10.55
N GLY A 213 21.61 16.27 -10.51
CA GLY A 213 21.44 15.43 -9.34
C GLY A 213 20.06 14.79 -9.22
N GLN A 214 19.85 14.03 -8.15
CA GLN A 214 18.55 13.45 -7.83
C GLN A 214 17.73 14.38 -6.96
N VAL A 215 16.41 14.40 -7.22
CA VAL A 215 15.43 15.16 -6.44
C VAL A 215 14.31 14.23 -5.98
N GLU A 216 13.75 14.48 -4.80
CA GLU A 216 12.56 13.81 -4.31
C GLU A 216 11.39 14.79 -4.37
N THR A 217 10.28 14.37 -4.96
CA THR A 217 9.10 15.23 -5.15
C THR A 217 7.93 14.71 -4.34
N LEU A 218 7.06 15.60 -3.86
CA LEU A 218 5.70 15.30 -3.43
C LEU A 218 4.73 16.06 -4.34
N LEU A 219 3.80 15.35 -4.96
CA LEU A 219 2.56 15.94 -5.49
C LEU A 219 1.43 15.62 -4.50
N ALA A 220 0.89 16.62 -3.83
CA ALA A 220 -0.16 16.48 -2.82
C ALA A 220 -1.48 17.12 -3.29
N GLU A 221 -2.59 16.50 -2.90
CA GLU A 221 -3.95 17.02 -3.06
C GLU A 221 -4.50 17.46 -1.70
N TYR A 222 -5.08 18.65 -1.68
CA TYR A 222 -5.82 19.18 -0.54
C TYR A 222 -7.33 19.20 -0.82
N ALA A 223 -8.14 19.33 0.22
CA ALA A 223 -9.59 19.40 0.07
C ALA A 223 -10.09 20.74 -0.50
N SER A 224 -9.25 21.79 -0.49
CA SER A 224 -9.57 23.09 -1.07
C SER A 224 -8.33 23.90 -1.47
N PRO A 225 -8.45 24.86 -2.40
CA PRO A 225 -7.35 25.77 -2.74
C PRO A 225 -6.87 26.61 -1.55
N GLN A 226 -7.75 26.92 -0.61
CA GLN A 226 -7.43 27.67 0.61
C GLN A 226 -6.51 26.86 1.53
N GLU A 227 -6.79 25.58 1.71
CA GLU A 227 -5.94 24.68 2.50
C GLU A 227 -4.60 24.42 1.81
N ALA A 228 -4.59 24.19 0.49
CA ALA A 228 -3.36 24.10 -0.30
C ALA A 228 -2.48 25.35 -0.14
N ASN A 229 -3.09 26.54 -0.23
CA ASN A 229 -2.38 27.81 -0.04
C ASN A 229 -1.79 27.94 1.37
N ARG A 230 -2.54 27.54 2.39
CA ARG A 230 -2.04 27.55 3.78
C ARG A 230 -0.89 26.57 3.96
N ALA A 231 -1.01 25.37 3.42
CA ALA A 231 0.02 24.34 3.50
C ALA A 231 1.36 24.79 2.90
N VAL A 232 1.34 25.40 1.70
CA VAL A 232 2.55 25.97 1.08
C VAL A 232 3.10 27.15 1.89
N ALA A 233 2.24 28.02 2.39
CA ALA A 233 2.67 29.17 3.20
C ALA A 233 3.33 28.72 4.51
N ASP A 234 2.78 27.72 5.19
CA ASP A 234 3.35 27.17 6.42
C ASP A 234 4.65 26.41 6.13
N TYR A 235 4.71 25.66 5.03
CA TYR A 235 5.94 24.99 4.59
C TYR A 235 7.06 25.99 4.29
N LYS A 236 6.79 27.07 3.55
CA LYS A 236 7.79 28.11 3.24
C LYS A 236 8.36 28.80 4.49
N LYS A 237 7.60 28.88 5.60
CA LYS A 237 8.09 29.43 6.88
C LYS A 237 9.06 28.52 7.63
N SER A 238 9.06 27.22 7.31
CA SER A 238 9.96 26.26 7.97
C SER A 238 11.41 26.39 7.53
N GLU A 239 11.67 27.16 6.47
CA GLU A 239 13.01 27.39 5.89
C GLU A 239 13.76 26.08 5.58
N GLU A 240 13.03 24.99 5.29
CA GLU A 240 13.61 23.72 4.86
C GLU A 240 14.55 23.96 3.67
N PRO A 241 15.86 23.69 3.82
CA PRO A 241 16.83 24.01 2.80
C PRO A 241 16.58 23.17 1.55
N ASP A 242 16.86 23.78 0.40
CA ASP A 242 16.79 23.10 -0.90
C ASP A 242 15.41 22.51 -1.26
N VAL A 243 14.33 23.03 -0.68
CA VAL A 243 12.97 22.67 -1.06
C VAL A 243 12.30 23.80 -1.84
N VAL A 244 11.73 23.46 -3.00
CA VAL A 244 10.79 24.31 -3.74
C VAL A 244 9.37 23.88 -3.38
N ALA A 245 8.52 24.84 -3.04
CA ALA A 245 7.13 24.60 -2.68
C ALA A 245 6.22 25.48 -3.54
N GLU A 246 5.43 24.88 -4.41
CA GLU A 246 4.52 25.57 -5.33
C GLU A 246 3.11 24.97 -5.27
N ARG A 247 2.13 25.70 -5.78
CA ARG A 247 0.74 25.21 -5.84
C ARG A 247 0.03 25.61 -7.12
N ARG A 248 -1.03 24.86 -7.41
CA ARG A 248 -2.07 25.20 -8.39
C ARG A 248 -3.39 24.61 -7.91
N GLU A 249 -4.40 25.47 -7.73
CA GLU A 249 -5.71 25.06 -7.20
C GLU A 249 -5.54 24.29 -5.87
N GLU A 250 -6.07 23.07 -5.77
CA GLU A 250 -5.93 22.18 -4.61
C GLU A 250 -4.62 21.39 -4.59
N SER A 251 -3.83 21.43 -5.66
CA SER A 251 -2.57 20.69 -5.78
C SER A 251 -1.39 21.48 -5.20
N VAL A 252 -0.58 20.81 -4.41
CA VAL A 252 0.69 21.30 -3.87
C VAL A 252 1.82 20.43 -4.39
N VAL A 253 2.91 21.06 -4.82
CA VAL A 253 4.13 20.37 -5.21
C VAL A 253 5.25 20.81 -4.29
N LEU A 254 5.93 19.83 -3.68
CA LEU A 254 7.21 20.05 -3.02
C LEU A 254 8.30 19.32 -3.81
N VAL A 255 9.45 19.95 -4.01
CA VAL A 255 10.62 19.35 -4.64
C VAL A 255 11.83 19.57 -3.73
N ARG A 256 12.30 18.50 -3.08
CA ARG A 256 13.52 18.50 -2.28
C ARG A 256 14.70 18.15 -3.17
N ALA A 257 15.62 19.10 -3.34
CA ALA A 257 16.62 19.10 -4.38
C ALA A 257 18.01 19.57 -3.86
N PRO A 258 18.60 18.86 -2.89
CA PRO A 258 19.87 19.27 -2.31
C PRO A 258 20.98 19.33 -3.37
N GLY A 259 21.62 20.49 -3.49
CA GLY A 259 22.70 20.72 -4.46
C GLY A 259 22.26 20.84 -5.93
N VAL A 260 20.96 20.87 -6.21
CA VAL A 260 20.43 21.09 -7.57
C VAL A 260 19.98 22.54 -7.72
N PRO A 261 20.45 23.29 -8.74
CA PRO A 261 20.03 24.66 -8.98
C PRO A 261 18.52 24.78 -9.17
N ARG A 262 17.90 25.82 -8.59
CA ARG A 262 16.45 26.03 -8.69
C ARG A 262 15.95 26.19 -10.13
N ASP A 263 16.76 26.80 -11.00
CA ASP A 263 16.41 27.00 -12.42
C ASP A 263 16.24 25.67 -13.17
N ASP A 264 16.89 24.60 -12.70
CA ASP A 264 16.79 23.25 -13.30
C ASP A 264 15.49 22.52 -12.90
N LEU A 265 14.74 23.04 -11.91
CA LEU A 265 13.54 22.40 -11.36
C LEU A 265 12.24 22.85 -12.06
N GLY A 266 12.26 23.98 -12.78
CA GLY A 266 11.05 24.64 -13.29
C GLY A 266 10.20 23.74 -14.20
N SER A 267 10.84 22.98 -15.10
CA SER A 267 10.15 22.03 -15.98
C SER A 267 9.46 20.91 -15.19
N LEU A 268 10.12 20.34 -14.19
CA LEU A 268 9.57 19.27 -13.36
C LEU A 268 8.38 19.77 -12.52
N VAL A 269 8.53 20.94 -11.87
CA VAL A 269 7.46 21.56 -11.09
C VAL A 269 6.24 21.86 -11.98
N SER A 270 6.46 22.43 -13.17
CA SER A 270 5.38 22.72 -14.11
C SER A 270 4.68 21.45 -14.59
N SER A 271 5.43 20.37 -14.84
CA SER A 271 4.87 19.08 -15.26
C SER A 271 4.01 18.45 -14.15
N LEU A 272 4.49 18.47 -12.90
CA LEU A 272 3.74 17.97 -11.73
C LEU A 272 2.45 18.75 -11.45
N LEU A 273 2.45 20.07 -11.68
CA LEU A 273 1.27 20.94 -11.50
C LEU A 273 0.36 20.99 -12.73
N SER A 274 0.74 20.34 -13.83
CA SER A 274 -0.13 20.24 -14.99
C SER A 274 -1.16 19.13 -14.74
N PRO A 275 -2.43 19.32 -15.15
CA PRO A 275 -3.34 18.20 -15.21
C PRO A 275 -2.72 17.12 -16.11
N PRO A 276 -2.91 15.83 -15.79
CA PRO A 276 -2.32 14.77 -16.59
C PRO A 276 -2.83 14.88 -18.04
N GLU A 277 -1.94 14.76 -19.01
CA GLU A 277 -2.22 15.06 -20.43
C GLU A 277 -3.16 14.04 -21.13
N TRP A 278 -3.76 13.10 -20.42
CA TRP A 278 -4.61 12.09 -21.04
C TRP A 278 -5.97 12.66 -21.47
N ARG A 279 -6.21 12.55 -22.79
CA ARG A 279 -7.51 12.45 -23.46
C ARG A 279 -7.63 11.04 -24.02
#